data_AF-A0A2V6H0D9-F1
#
_entry.id   AF-A0A2V6H0D9-F1
#
_cell.length_a   1.000
_cell.length_b   1.000
_cell.length_c   1.000
_cell.angle_alpha   90.00
_cell.angle_beta   90.00
_cell.angle_gamma   90.00
#
_symmetry.space_group_name_H-M   'P 1'
#
loop_
_entity.id
_entity.type
_entity.pdbx_description
1 polymer ?
#
loop_
_entity_poly.entity_id
_entity_poly.type
_entity_poly.pdbx_seq_one_letter_code
_entity_poly.pdbx_strand_id
1 'polypeptide(L)'
;MDQFVSLRKVRVSFRGRDWFWALLLVAFVLIAYVRVFRAGFIWDDESHLTRNPCVIGPLGLKEIWTTAQAVYYPLVLTTFWTLHKFIGLNPFPYHLLNVLLHAVSAVLLWRILQLLKIRGAWLGAALWALHPVMVQSVAWITELKNTQSCVFYLLAILFFLKWNDQGGAVSRPPQRRTGDRRSFVFALSLLFFLLATLSKPSVVMLPFVLALCIWWMRGKARWRDVLTLTPFALISALASAWTIWEQKFHARAIGPDWAQTFPERLIIAGKAIWFYLGKLVWPHPLIFVYPRWEVNSSKVVAYLPLLAALAGLALLWFIRAKWGRAVFFASAYYVISLFPVLGFFSVFFFRYSFVSDHFQYLAGMGPLALAGAGIAILFGRVCGTP
;
A
#
# COMPACT_ATOMS: atom_id res chain seq x y z
N MET A 1 -17.19 -19.76 24.49
CA MET A 1 -16.04 -19.39 25.35
C MET A 1 -15.07 -18.51 24.57
N ASP A 2 -15.24 -17.20 24.71
CA ASP A 2 -14.44 -16.16 24.09
C ASP A 2 -13.04 -16.09 24.71
N GLN A 3 -12.09 -16.83 24.13
CA GLN A 3 -10.68 -16.52 24.37
C GLN A 3 -10.34 -15.24 23.61
N PHE A 4 -10.48 -14.11 24.32
CA PHE A 4 -9.82 -12.86 24.00
C PHE A 4 -8.38 -13.16 23.58
N VAL A 5 -7.93 -12.54 22.49
CA VAL A 5 -6.53 -12.59 22.09
C VAL A 5 -5.72 -11.92 23.19
N SER A 6 -5.26 -12.70 24.17
CA SER A 6 -4.41 -12.23 25.25
C SER A 6 -3.17 -11.57 24.64
N LEU A 7 -3.03 -10.27 24.88
CA LEU A 7 -1.88 -9.47 24.49
C LEU A 7 -0.70 -9.83 25.41
N ARG A 8 -0.13 -11.03 25.25
CA ARG A 8 1.24 -11.25 25.71
C ARG A 8 2.15 -10.35 24.87
N LYS A 9 2.95 -9.52 25.57
CA LYS A 9 3.94 -8.58 25.02
C LYS A 9 4.69 -9.19 23.83
N VAL A 10 4.35 -8.76 22.63
CA VAL A 10 5.15 -9.09 21.44
C VAL A 10 6.33 -8.12 21.43
N ARG A 11 7.47 -8.54 21.99
CA ARG A 11 8.72 -7.85 21.70
C ARG A 11 9.07 -8.16 20.25
N VAL A 12 9.06 -7.15 19.39
CA VAL A 12 9.77 -7.19 18.10
C VAL A 12 11.27 -7.12 18.40
N SER A 13 11.81 -8.22 18.88
CA SER A 13 13.25 -8.44 19.03
C SER A 13 13.63 -9.41 17.92
N PHE A 14 14.57 -9.00 17.06
CA PHE A 14 15.16 -9.94 16.11
C PHE A 14 15.97 -10.95 16.92
N ARG A 15 15.43 -12.16 17.10
CA ARG A 15 16.23 -13.30 17.55
C ARG A 15 17.11 -13.76 16.37
N GLY A 16 18.14 -14.57 16.61
CA GLY A 16 19.00 -15.07 15.51
C GLY A 16 18.21 -15.72 14.36
N ARG A 17 17.15 -16.47 14.70
CA ARG A 17 16.21 -17.06 13.73
C ARG A 17 15.47 -16.01 12.88
N ASP A 18 15.15 -14.86 13.45
CA ASP A 18 14.44 -13.78 12.75
C ASP A 18 15.30 -13.11 11.67
N TRP A 19 16.62 -13.02 11.89
CA TRP A 19 17.56 -12.52 10.89
C TRP A 19 17.69 -13.46 9.71
N PHE A 20 17.79 -14.75 9.96
CA PHE A 20 17.84 -15.76 8.90
C PHE A 20 16.62 -15.64 7.96
N TRP A 21 15.40 -15.61 8.50
CA TRP A 21 14.18 -15.49 7.69
C TRP A 21 14.03 -14.14 6.99
N ALA A 22 14.56 -13.05 7.56
CA ALA A 22 14.60 -11.76 6.90
C ALA A 22 15.58 -11.78 5.70
N LEU A 23 16.80 -12.29 5.92
CA LEU A 23 17.81 -12.40 4.87
C LEU A 23 17.37 -13.33 3.74
N LEU A 24 16.70 -14.44 4.07
CA LEU A 24 16.15 -15.36 3.08
C LEU A 24 15.08 -14.67 2.20
N LEU A 25 14.19 -13.88 2.81
CA LEU A 25 13.17 -13.13 2.07
C LEU A 25 13.81 -12.07 1.16
N VAL A 26 14.80 -11.34 1.66
CA VAL A 26 15.57 -10.36 0.87
C VAL A 26 16.28 -11.05 -0.29
N ALA A 27 16.93 -12.20 -0.06
CA ALA A 27 17.61 -12.96 -1.09
C ALA A 27 16.63 -13.43 -2.19
N PHE A 28 15.46 -13.95 -1.84
CA PHE A 28 14.45 -14.34 -2.83
C PHE A 28 13.96 -13.18 -3.67
N VAL A 29 13.75 -12.00 -3.06
CA VAL A 29 13.39 -10.78 -3.81
C VAL A 29 14.52 -10.40 -4.79
N LEU A 30 15.78 -10.33 -4.32
CA LEU A 30 16.91 -9.99 -5.19
C LEU A 30 17.06 -10.97 -6.37
N ILE A 31 16.90 -12.27 -6.12
CA ILE A 31 16.96 -13.30 -7.16
C ILE A 31 15.81 -13.13 -8.16
N ALA A 32 14.58 -12.92 -7.69
CA ALA A 32 13.41 -12.76 -8.56
C ALA A 32 13.52 -11.54 -9.49
N TYR A 33 14.15 -10.46 -9.02
CA TYR A 33 14.29 -9.21 -9.76
C TYR A 33 15.66 -9.02 -10.43
N VAL A 34 16.53 -10.04 -10.45
CA VAL A 34 17.91 -9.92 -10.97
C VAL A 34 17.98 -9.38 -12.40
N ARG A 35 16.98 -9.69 -13.24
CA ARG A 35 16.93 -9.24 -14.64
C ARG A 35 16.68 -7.74 -14.77
N VAL A 36 16.06 -7.10 -13.78
CA VAL A 36 15.78 -5.66 -13.78
C VAL A 36 17.07 -4.83 -13.80
N PHE A 37 18.17 -5.36 -13.27
CA PHE A 37 19.47 -4.68 -13.29
C PHE A 37 20.09 -4.52 -14.69
N ARG A 38 19.51 -5.14 -15.71
CA ARG A 38 19.87 -4.97 -17.13
C ARG A 38 18.86 -4.12 -17.91
N ALA A 39 17.80 -3.65 -17.26
CA ALA A 39 16.80 -2.79 -17.88
C ALA A 39 17.29 -1.33 -17.96
N GLY A 40 16.70 -0.59 -18.90
CA GLY A 40 16.89 0.85 -19.05
C GLY A 40 15.69 1.66 -18.57
N PHE A 41 15.75 2.97 -18.77
CA PHE A 41 14.63 3.87 -18.52
C PHE A 41 13.48 3.63 -19.50
N ILE A 42 12.25 3.72 -19.02
CA ILE A 42 11.04 3.51 -19.83
C ILE A 42 9.95 4.54 -19.51
N TRP A 43 9.08 4.79 -20.47
CA TRP A 43 7.83 5.55 -20.28
C TRP A 43 8.05 6.91 -19.59
N ASP A 44 7.42 7.14 -18.44
CA ASP A 44 7.44 8.41 -17.72
C ASP A 44 8.71 8.61 -16.87
N ASP A 45 9.69 7.69 -16.93
CA ASP A 45 11.06 7.95 -16.47
C ASP A 45 11.64 9.17 -17.17
N GLU A 46 11.18 9.46 -18.40
CA GLU A 46 11.50 10.69 -19.11
C GLU A 46 11.08 11.94 -18.33
N SER A 47 9.80 12.07 -17.99
CA SER A 47 9.27 13.27 -17.34
C SER A 47 9.64 13.39 -15.86
N HIS A 48 9.91 12.27 -15.18
CA HIS A 48 10.22 12.26 -13.75
C HIS A 48 11.73 12.29 -13.46
N LEU A 49 12.56 11.82 -14.39
CA LEU A 49 14.00 11.68 -14.18
C LEU A 49 14.81 12.23 -15.35
N THR A 50 14.81 11.55 -16.50
CA THR A 50 15.84 11.74 -17.53
C THR A 50 15.70 13.03 -18.35
N ARG A 51 14.55 13.71 -18.30
CA ARG A 51 14.32 15.04 -18.88
C ARG A 51 13.67 16.02 -17.90
N ASN A 52 13.68 15.68 -16.61
CA ASN A 52 13.08 16.54 -15.59
C ASN A 52 14.02 17.72 -15.27
N PRO A 53 13.60 18.99 -15.52
CA PRO A 53 14.48 20.14 -15.32
C PRO A 53 14.88 20.37 -13.86
N CYS A 54 14.09 19.87 -12.90
CA CYS A 54 14.40 19.92 -11.47
C CYS A 54 15.38 18.83 -11.01
N VAL A 55 15.57 17.78 -11.80
CA VAL A 55 16.47 16.67 -11.46
C VAL A 55 17.80 16.77 -12.20
N ILE A 56 17.73 17.00 -13.51
CA ILE A 56 18.91 17.02 -14.40
C ILE A 56 19.22 18.39 -14.99
N GLY A 57 18.29 19.33 -14.88
CA GLY A 57 18.35 20.64 -15.53
C GLY A 57 18.89 21.75 -14.61
N PRO A 58 18.64 23.02 -14.99
CA PRO A 58 19.15 24.19 -14.25
C PRO A 58 18.36 24.50 -12.97
N LEU A 59 17.19 23.86 -12.78
CA LEU A 59 16.42 23.98 -11.55
C LEU A 59 16.98 23.01 -10.49
N GLY A 60 16.34 22.89 -9.32
CA GLY A 60 16.81 21.95 -8.31
C GLY A 60 15.82 21.68 -7.20
N LEU A 61 16.37 21.36 -6.03
CA LEU A 61 15.60 20.92 -4.87
C LEU A 61 14.56 21.96 -4.44
N LYS A 62 14.86 23.26 -4.51
CA LYS A 62 13.88 24.30 -4.16
C LYS A 62 12.64 24.18 -5.05
N GLU A 63 12.83 24.08 -6.36
CA GLU A 63 11.76 24.06 -7.34
C GLU A 63 10.91 22.79 -7.27
N ILE A 64 11.51 21.65 -6.87
CA ILE A 64 10.77 20.41 -6.56
C ILE A 64 9.67 20.66 -5.52
N TRP A 65 9.95 21.48 -4.51
CA TRP A 65 9.06 21.68 -3.36
C TRP A 65 8.19 22.93 -3.48
N THR A 66 8.61 23.95 -4.23
CA THR A 66 7.93 25.26 -4.25
C THR A 66 7.27 25.61 -5.58
N THR A 67 7.42 24.79 -6.62
CA THR A 67 6.88 25.11 -7.96
C THR A 67 6.15 23.89 -8.56
N ALA A 68 5.47 24.11 -9.69
CA ALA A 68 4.82 23.06 -10.47
C ALA A 68 5.56 22.74 -11.78
N GLN A 69 6.87 22.99 -11.84
CA GLN A 69 7.71 22.73 -13.01
C GLN A 69 7.97 21.22 -13.24
N ALA A 70 7.63 20.38 -12.27
CA ALA A 70 7.73 18.93 -12.33
C ALA A 70 6.42 18.27 -11.88
N VAL A 71 6.17 17.04 -12.36
CA VAL A 71 5.04 16.23 -11.90
C VAL A 71 5.15 16.01 -10.38
N TYR A 72 4.08 16.28 -9.64
CA TYR A 72 4.15 16.42 -8.19
C TYR A 72 4.34 15.07 -7.46
N TYR A 73 5.60 14.73 -7.18
CA TYR A 73 6.01 13.69 -6.24
C TYR A 73 7.27 14.14 -5.47
N PRO A 74 7.16 15.18 -4.61
CA PRO A 74 8.31 15.95 -4.15
C PRO A 74 9.38 15.11 -3.44
N LEU A 75 8.99 14.12 -2.64
CA LEU A 75 9.97 13.27 -1.96
C LEU A 75 10.62 12.25 -2.92
N VAL A 76 9.91 11.78 -3.94
CA VAL A 76 10.48 10.88 -4.97
C VAL A 76 11.44 11.66 -5.85
N LEU A 77 11.06 12.86 -6.28
CA LEU A 77 11.93 13.74 -7.05
C LEU A 77 13.15 14.16 -6.25
N THR A 78 13.02 14.38 -4.94
CA THR A 78 14.18 14.61 -4.05
C THR A 78 15.13 13.40 -4.09
N THR A 79 14.61 12.18 -3.98
CA THR A 79 15.43 10.96 -4.10
C THR A 79 16.11 10.86 -5.47
N PHE A 80 15.39 11.13 -6.55
CA PHE A 80 15.97 11.14 -7.90
C PHE A 80 17.03 12.22 -8.09
N TRP A 81 16.80 13.43 -7.60
CA TRP A 81 17.76 14.53 -7.60
C TRP A 81 19.03 14.16 -6.83
N THR A 82 18.89 13.57 -5.64
CA THR A 82 20.04 13.11 -4.85
C THR A 82 20.81 12.02 -5.59
N LEU A 83 20.13 10.98 -6.09
CA LEU A 83 20.78 9.92 -6.86
C LEU A 83 21.51 10.49 -8.08
N HIS A 84 20.82 11.26 -8.91
CA HIS A 84 21.39 11.84 -10.13
C HIS A 84 22.68 12.61 -9.85
N LYS A 85 22.74 13.36 -8.73
CA LYS A 85 23.92 14.12 -8.33
C LYS A 85 25.16 13.27 -8.04
N PHE A 86 25.00 12.02 -7.60
CA PHE A 86 26.11 11.13 -7.26
C PHE A 86 26.44 10.10 -8.35
N ILE A 87 25.44 9.65 -9.12
CA ILE A 87 25.59 8.50 -10.04
C ILE A 87 25.17 8.81 -11.49
N GLY A 88 24.68 10.03 -11.77
CA GLY A 88 24.21 10.43 -13.10
C GLY A 88 23.04 9.57 -13.59
N LEU A 89 22.89 9.45 -14.91
CA LEU A 89 21.82 8.69 -15.57
C LEU A 89 22.18 7.21 -15.80
N ASN A 90 22.89 6.58 -14.86
CA ASN A 90 23.07 5.13 -14.87
C ASN A 90 21.80 4.46 -14.30
N PRO A 91 21.04 3.64 -15.06
CA PRO A 91 19.78 3.05 -14.57
C PRO A 91 19.97 2.04 -13.43
N PHE A 92 21.15 1.41 -13.32
CA PHE A 92 21.38 0.31 -12.38
C PHE A 92 21.06 0.68 -10.92
N PRO A 93 21.55 1.78 -10.33
CA PRO A 93 21.29 2.06 -8.93
C PRO A 93 19.84 2.52 -8.66
N TYR A 94 19.15 3.08 -9.65
CA TYR A 94 17.72 3.41 -9.53
C TYR A 94 16.87 2.14 -9.42
N HIS A 95 17.14 1.16 -10.27
CA HIS A 95 16.53 -0.17 -10.17
C HIS A 95 16.88 -0.86 -8.85
N LEU A 96 18.16 -0.81 -8.44
CA LEU A 96 18.61 -1.37 -7.17
C LEU A 96 17.85 -0.76 -5.98
N LEU A 97 17.66 0.56 -5.97
CA LEU A 97 16.89 1.22 -4.92
C LEU A 97 15.45 0.71 -4.86
N ASN A 98 14.75 0.59 -5.99
CA ASN A 98 13.37 0.08 -6.01
C ASN A 98 13.29 -1.35 -5.46
N VAL A 99 14.20 -2.23 -5.89
CA VAL A 99 14.25 -3.63 -5.42
C VAL A 99 14.56 -3.70 -3.92
N LEU A 100 15.50 -2.88 -3.42
CA LEU A 100 15.82 -2.84 -1.99
C LEU A 100 14.66 -2.31 -1.15
N LEU A 101 13.98 -1.25 -1.58
CA LEU A 101 12.79 -0.72 -0.91
C LEU A 101 11.63 -1.73 -0.91
N HIS A 102 11.47 -2.50 -1.98
CA HIS A 102 10.52 -3.60 -2.05
C HIS A 102 10.87 -4.73 -1.06
N ALA A 103 12.15 -5.12 -0.98
CA ALA A 103 12.61 -6.13 -0.02
C ALA A 103 12.42 -5.68 1.44
N VAL A 104 12.73 -4.41 1.75
CA VAL A 104 12.46 -3.80 3.07
C VAL A 104 10.96 -3.82 3.36
N SER A 105 10.12 -3.47 2.37
CA SER A 105 8.67 -3.52 2.51
C SER A 105 8.17 -4.93 2.82
N ALA A 106 8.71 -5.96 2.18
CA ALA A 106 8.36 -7.36 2.45
C ALA A 106 8.68 -7.76 3.90
N VAL A 107 9.85 -7.36 4.41
CA VAL A 107 10.23 -7.60 5.81
C VAL A 107 9.32 -6.83 6.78
N LEU A 108 8.99 -5.57 6.48
CA LEU A 108 8.08 -4.77 7.30
C LEU A 108 6.67 -5.35 7.34
N LEU A 109 6.14 -5.78 6.18
CA LEU A 109 4.85 -6.46 6.06
C LEU A 109 4.85 -7.74 6.91
N TRP A 110 5.90 -8.56 6.82
CA TRP A 110 6.04 -9.75 7.66
C TRP A 110 5.95 -9.40 9.17
N ARG A 111 6.64 -8.35 9.62
CA ARG A 111 6.58 -7.91 11.03
C ARG A 111 5.20 -7.40 11.44
N ILE A 112 4.51 -6.67 10.57
CA ILE A 112 3.14 -6.22 10.82
C ILE A 112 2.21 -7.42 10.94
N LEU A 113 2.30 -8.39 10.02
CA LEU A 113 1.51 -9.62 10.05
C LEU A 113 1.77 -10.44 11.33
N GLN A 114 3.02 -10.49 11.82
CA GLN A 114 3.35 -11.08 13.12
C GLN A 114 2.69 -10.33 14.29
N LEU A 115 2.71 -8.99 14.29
CA LEU A 115 2.06 -8.17 15.32
C LEU A 115 0.54 -8.34 15.32
N LEU A 116 -0.06 -8.49 14.13
CA LEU A 116 -1.47 -8.80 13.94
C LEU A 116 -1.80 -10.28 14.22
N LYS A 117 -0.80 -11.10 14.57
CA LYS A 117 -0.89 -12.54 14.89
C LYS A 117 -1.48 -13.37 13.74
N ILE A 118 -1.15 -13.00 12.52
CA ILE A 118 -1.56 -13.73 11.32
C ILE A 118 -0.70 -15.00 11.21
N ARG A 119 -1.35 -16.17 11.13
CA ARG A 119 -0.65 -17.43 10.85
C ARG A 119 -0.03 -17.37 9.47
N GLY A 120 1.15 -17.96 9.29
CA GLY A 120 1.85 -17.89 7.99
C GLY A 120 2.33 -16.48 7.63
N ALA A 121 2.55 -15.58 8.60
CA ALA A 121 2.95 -14.19 8.35
C ALA A 121 4.14 -14.04 7.37
N TRP A 122 5.15 -14.90 7.48
CA TRP A 122 6.31 -14.88 6.56
C TRP A 122 5.88 -15.27 5.14
N LEU A 123 5.09 -16.34 5.00
CA LEU A 123 4.57 -16.80 3.71
C LEU A 123 3.66 -15.76 3.07
N GLY A 124 2.78 -15.10 3.83
CA GLY A 124 1.93 -14.03 3.31
C GLY A 124 2.73 -12.85 2.74
N ALA A 125 3.80 -12.44 3.44
CA ALA A 125 4.70 -11.40 2.96
C ALA A 125 5.53 -11.85 1.74
N ALA A 126 6.00 -13.10 1.74
CA ALA A 126 6.73 -13.68 0.61
C ALA A 126 5.84 -13.81 -0.65
N LEU A 127 4.61 -14.27 -0.50
CA LEU A 127 3.63 -14.33 -1.59
C LEU A 127 3.38 -12.95 -2.17
N TRP A 128 3.25 -11.92 -1.34
CA TRP A 128 3.13 -10.54 -1.82
C TRP A 128 4.38 -10.07 -2.58
N ALA A 129 5.56 -10.24 -1.99
CA ALA A 129 6.81 -9.73 -2.56
C ALA A 129 7.23 -10.44 -3.87
N LEU A 130 6.90 -11.72 -3.99
CA LEU A 130 7.26 -12.52 -5.16
C LEU A 130 6.12 -12.62 -6.18
N HIS A 131 4.98 -11.95 -5.94
CA HIS A 131 3.85 -12.00 -6.86
C HIS A 131 4.18 -11.28 -8.19
N PRO A 132 3.92 -11.89 -9.37
CA PRO A 132 4.26 -11.27 -10.65
C PRO A 132 3.63 -9.88 -10.89
N VAL A 133 2.44 -9.63 -10.32
CA VAL A 133 1.78 -8.30 -10.37
C VAL A 133 2.64 -7.17 -9.80
N MET A 134 3.54 -7.46 -8.85
CA MET A 134 4.39 -6.42 -8.26
C MET A 134 5.47 -5.93 -9.22
N VAL A 135 5.73 -6.64 -10.32
CA VAL A 135 6.81 -6.32 -11.26
C VAL A 135 6.71 -4.91 -11.80
N GLN A 136 5.50 -4.42 -12.12
CA GLN A 136 5.36 -3.07 -12.64
C GLN A 136 5.76 -2.01 -11.61
N SER A 137 5.52 -2.24 -10.32
CA SER A 137 5.94 -1.32 -9.25
C SER A 137 7.43 -1.40 -8.93
N VAL A 138 8.03 -2.58 -9.07
CA VAL A 138 9.41 -2.83 -8.63
C VAL A 138 10.42 -2.59 -9.76
N ALA A 139 10.09 -2.97 -10.99
CA ALA A 139 11.00 -2.88 -12.13
C ALA A 139 11.03 -1.49 -12.77
N TRP A 140 9.91 -0.76 -12.78
CA TRP A 140 9.82 0.57 -13.39
C TRP A 140 10.41 1.64 -12.46
N ILE A 141 11.41 2.40 -12.92
CA ILE A 141 12.16 3.34 -12.07
C ILE A 141 11.25 4.38 -11.42
N THR A 142 10.37 5.02 -12.19
CA THR A 142 9.42 6.04 -11.68
C THR A 142 8.42 5.48 -10.68
N GLU A 143 8.18 4.16 -10.68
CA GLU A 143 7.43 3.50 -9.61
C GLU A 143 8.19 3.41 -8.27
N LEU A 144 9.33 4.10 -8.15
CA LEU A 144 9.88 4.52 -6.86
C LEU A 144 8.81 5.17 -5.97
N LYS A 145 7.86 5.90 -6.57
CA LYS A 145 6.69 6.42 -5.85
C LYS A 145 5.92 5.33 -5.10
N ASN A 146 5.79 4.12 -5.65
CA ASN A 146 5.17 2.98 -4.97
C ASN A 146 6.09 2.33 -3.92
N THR A 147 7.34 1.99 -4.29
CA THR A 147 8.23 1.25 -3.38
C THR A 147 8.65 2.10 -2.17
N GLN A 148 8.95 3.39 -2.38
CA GLN A 148 9.30 4.34 -1.32
C GLN A 148 8.11 4.65 -0.41
N SER A 149 6.95 4.98 -0.98
CA SER A 149 5.76 5.26 -0.17
C SER A 149 5.32 4.03 0.64
N CYS A 150 5.51 2.83 0.10
CA CYS A 150 5.21 1.57 0.79
C CYS A 150 6.08 1.35 2.04
N VAL A 151 7.38 1.62 1.98
CA VAL A 151 8.25 1.54 3.17
C VAL A 151 7.73 2.47 4.26
N PHE A 152 7.46 3.73 3.92
CA PHE A 152 6.96 4.72 4.88
C PHE A 152 5.54 4.38 5.38
N TYR A 153 4.67 3.89 4.51
CA TYR A 153 3.32 3.44 4.87
C TYR A 153 3.37 2.27 5.87
N LEU A 154 4.21 1.27 5.64
CA LEU A 154 4.37 0.14 6.54
C LEU A 154 5.06 0.54 7.85
N LEU A 155 6.04 1.46 7.82
CA LEU A 155 6.62 2.03 9.05
C LEU A 155 5.56 2.77 9.87
N ALA A 156 4.69 3.56 9.23
CA ALA A 156 3.59 4.22 9.90
C ALA A 156 2.67 3.20 10.60
N ILE A 157 2.25 2.14 9.91
CA ILE A 157 1.46 1.05 10.53
C ILE A 157 2.22 0.40 11.68
N LEU A 158 3.50 0.06 11.48
CA LEU A 158 4.32 -0.62 12.49
C LEU A 158 4.44 0.20 13.78
N PHE A 159 4.75 1.50 13.66
CA PHE A 159 4.86 2.39 14.82
C PHE A 159 3.50 2.66 15.46
N PHE A 160 2.42 2.79 14.69
CA PHE A 160 1.07 2.89 15.22
C PHE A 160 0.69 1.66 16.06
N LEU A 161 0.93 0.45 15.55
CA LEU A 161 0.65 -0.80 16.25
C LEU A 161 1.49 -0.92 17.54
N LYS A 162 2.77 -0.53 17.50
CA LYS A 162 3.64 -0.50 18.69
C LYS A 162 3.16 0.50 19.74
N TRP A 163 2.71 1.68 19.32
CA TRP A 163 2.11 2.67 20.22
C TRP A 163 0.82 2.14 20.85
N ASN A 164 -0.02 1.46 20.06
CA ASN A 164 -1.29 0.91 20.50
C ASN A 164 -1.12 -0.24 21.51
N ASP A 165 -0.15 -1.13 21.29
CA ASP A 165 0.18 -2.23 22.20
C ASP A 165 0.64 -1.71 23.59
N GLN A 166 1.40 -0.62 23.63
CA GLN A 166 1.83 0.03 24.88
C GLN A 166 0.67 0.61 25.70
N GLY A 167 -0.43 1.00 25.03
CA GLY A 167 -1.61 1.57 25.68
C GLY A 167 -2.61 0.57 26.23
N GLY A 168 -2.52 -0.71 25.85
CA GLY A 168 -3.42 -1.78 26.30
C GLY A 168 -3.10 -2.36 27.68
N ALA A 169 -1.97 -1.98 28.29
CA ALA A 169 -1.57 -2.41 29.63
C ALA A 169 -2.27 -1.55 30.71
N VAL A 170 -3.58 -1.77 30.91
CA VAL A 170 -4.42 -1.07 31.91
C VAL A 170 -4.06 -1.44 33.37
N SER A 171 -2.96 -2.14 33.64
CA SER A 171 -2.61 -2.63 34.99
C SER A 171 -1.23 -2.20 35.49
N ARG A 172 -0.64 -1.10 34.97
CA ARG A 172 0.61 -0.58 35.52
C ARG A 172 0.46 0.89 35.92
N PRO A 173 0.90 1.29 37.12
CA PRO A 173 0.86 2.67 37.54
C PRO A 173 1.69 3.53 36.58
N PRO A 174 1.30 4.80 36.37
CA PRO A 174 1.95 5.70 35.42
C PRO A 174 3.36 6.04 35.90
N GLN A 175 4.36 5.34 35.38
CA GLN A 175 5.75 5.70 35.60
C GLN A 175 6.08 6.85 34.63
N ARG A 176 6.34 8.06 35.17
CA ARG A 176 6.53 9.34 34.45
C ARG A 176 7.44 9.30 33.21
N ARG A 177 8.39 8.36 33.11
CA ARG A 177 9.27 8.15 31.93
C ARG A 177 8.60 7.49 30.70
N THR A 178 7.37 6.97 30.84
CA THR A 178 6.68 6.25 29.76
C THR A 178 5.89 7.16 28.81
N GLY A 179 5.58 8.39 29.22
CA GLY A 179 4.84 9.38 28.42
C GLY A 179 5.62 9.81 27.17
N ASP A 180 6.86 10.25 27.33
CA ASP A 180 7.68 10.79 26.23
C ASP A 180 7.95 9.75 25.16
N ARG A 181 8.31 8.53 25.55
CA ARG A 181 8.56 7.44 24.60
C ARG A 181 7.31 7.10 23.78
N ARG A 182 6.13 7.11 24.42
CA ARG A 182 4.87 6.79 23.74
C ARG A 182 4.50 7.89 22.75
N SER A 183 4.59 9.16 23.16
CA SER A 183 4.37 10.31 22.28
C SER A 183 5.34 10.30 21.10
N PHE A 184 6.62 9.98 21.33
CA PHE A 184 7.63 9.85 20.28
C PHE A 184 7.29 8.75 19.26
N VAL A 185 6.87 7.57 19.70
CA VAL A 185 6.48 6.47 18.79
C VAL A 185 5.25 6.85 17.95
N PHE A 186 4.29 7.59 18.52
CA PHE A 186 3.15 8.12 17.77
C PHE A 186 3.57 9.19 16.77
N ALA A 187 4.47 10.11 17.16
CA ALA A 187 5.02 11.13 16.28
C ALA A 187 5.79 10.51 15.10
N LEU A 188 6.57 9.44 15.34
CA LEU A 188 7.21 8.67 14.26
C LEU A 188 6.18 8.09 13.29
N SER A 189 5.07 7.54 13.81
CA SER A 189 3.99 7.03 12.96
C SER A 189 3.40 8.12 12.06
N LEU A 190 3.21 9.34 12.58
CA LEU A 190 2.71 10.47 11.80
C LEU A 190 3.74 10.97 10.79
N LEU A 191 5.01 11.08 11.19
CA LEU A 191 6.11 11.47 10.32
C LEU A 191 6.23 10.52 9.13
N PHE A 192 6.24 9.21 9.38
CA PHE A 192 6.29 8.24 8.28
C PHE A 192 5.04 8.28 7.41
N PHE A 193 3.85 8.54 7.97
CA PHE A 193 2.68 8.72 7.13
C PHE A 193 2.80 9.96 6.23
N LEU A 194 3.29 11.08 6.76
CA LEU A 194 3.56 12.29 5.98
C LEU A 194 4.56 12.00 4.85
N LEU A 195 5.68 11.35 5.15
CA LEU A 195 6.69 10.96 4.14
C LEU A 195 6.10 10.01 3.08
N ALA A 196 5.20 9.10 3.48
CA ALA A 196 4.49 8.24 2.54
C ALA A 196 3.63 9.07 1.58
N THR A 197 2.84 10.02 2.11
CA THR A 197 1.98 10.90 1.29
C THR A 197 2.77 11.81 0.35
N LEU A 198 3.92 12.33 0.79
CA LEU A 198 4.84 13.14 -0.03
C LEU A 198 5.59 12.33 -1.08
N SER A 199 5.66 11.00 -0.92
CA SER A 199 6.19 10.09 -1.94
C SER A 199 5.13 9.70 -2.96
N LYS A 200 3.92 9.34 -2.49
CA LYS A 200 2.77 9.04 -3.34
C LYS A 200 1.47 9.31 -2.59
N PRO A 201 0.60 10.20 -3.08
CA PRO A 201 -0.62 10.57 -2.37
C PRO A 201 -1.66 9.45 -2.30
N SER A 202 -1.57 8.38 -3.10
CA SER A 202 -2.52 7.27 -3.03
C SER A 202 -2.53 6.51 -1.69
N VAL A 203 -1.57 6.77 -0.79
CA VAL A 203 -1.55 6.19 0.57
C VAL A 203 -2.53 6.86 1.55
N VAL A 204 -3.27 7.89 1.13
CA VAL A 204 -4.25 8.66 1.93
C VAL A 204 -5.33 7.80 2.62
N MET A 205 -5.44 6.52 2.25
CA MET A 205 -6.34 5.57 2.89
C MET A 205 -5.81 4.93 4.17
N LEU A 206 -4.60 5.30 4.62
CA LEU A 206 -4.02 4.78 5.86
C LEU A 206 -4.92 4.95 7.11
N PRO A 207 -5.62 6.07 7.37
CA PRO A 207 -6.46 6.20 8.58
C PRO A 207 -7.53 5.11 8.66
N PHE A 208 -8.13 4.73 7.53
CA PHE A 208 -9.12 3.66 7.45
C PHE A 208 -8.48 2.28 7.67
N VAL A 209 -7.27 2.07 7.16
CA VAL A 209 -6.47 0.86 7.44
C VAL A 209 -6.10 0.77 8.92
N LEU A 210 -5.71 1.88 9.56
CA LEU A 210 -5.42 1.91 10.99
C LEU A 210 -6.69 1.64 11.81
N ALA A 211 -7.84 2.20 11.42
CA ALA A 211 -9.13 1.88 12.03
C ALA A 211 -9.46 0.38 11.92
N LEU A 212 -9.21 -0.22 10.74
CA LEU A 212 -9.38 -1.64 10.50
C LEU A 212 -8.44 -2.49 11.38
N CYS A 213 -7.19 -2.07 11.56
CA CYS A 213 -6.23 -2.68 12.48
C CYS A 213 -6.70 -2.59 13.95
N ILE A 214 -7.23 -1.45 14.39
CA ILE A 214 -7.80 -1.32 15.74
C ILE A 214 -8.97 -2.28 15.93
N TRP A 215 -9.89 -2.33 14.95
CA TRP A 215 -11.01 -3.26 14.96
C TRP A 215 -10.53 -4.72 14.98
N TRP A 216 -9.48 -5.07 14.25
CA TRP A 216 -8.88 -6.41 14.27
C TRP A 216 -8.27 -6.77 15.62
N MET A 217 -7.59 -5.82 16.27
CA MET A 217 -6.97 -6.09 17.57
C MET A 217 -7.99 -6.15 18.71
N ARG A 218 -8.99 -5.26 18.71
CA ARG A 218 -9.89 -5.05 19.86
C ARG A 218 -11.30 -5.60 19.69
N GLY A 219 -11.71 -5.94 18.47
CA GLY A 219 -13.05 -6.44 18.13
C GLY A 219 -14.15 -5.37 18.08
N LYS A 220 -13.87 -4.16 18.57
CA LYS A 220 -14.81 -3.02 18.57
C LYS A 220 -14.03 -1.72 18.31
N ALA A 221 -14.62 -0.81 17.55
CA ALA A 221 -14.14 0.57 17.43
C ALA A 221 -14.81 1.43 18.51
N ARG A 222 -14.05 2.29 19.18
CA ARG A 222 -14.55 3.24 20.19
C ARG A 222 -14.42 4.67 19.68
N TRP A 223 -15.21 5.60 20.21
CA TRP A 223 -15.11 7.02 19.84
C TRP A 223 -13.70 7.62 20.08
N ARG A 224 -13.00 7.16 21.13
CA ARG A 224 -11.60 7.55 21.39
C ARG A 224 -10.62 7.14 20.28
N ASP A 225 -10.95 6.11 19.52
CA ASP A 225 -10.15 5.67 18.38
C ASP A 225 -10.27 6.67 17.22
N VAL A 226 -11.44 7.30 17.03
CA VAL A 226 -11.63 8.38 16.07
C VAL A 226 -10.71 9.56 16.39
N LEU A 227 -10.69 10.01 17.66
CA LEU A 227 -9.82 11.10 18.11
C LEU A 227 -8.33 10.80 17.90
N THR A 228 -7.93 9.53 18.07
CA THR A 228 -6.55 9.09 17.84
C THR A 228 -6.17 9.14 16.36
N LEU A 229 -7.12 8.89 15.46
CA LEU A 229 -6.91 8.87 14.02
C LEU A 229 -7.06 10.26 13.38
N THR A 230 -7.60 11.25 14.09
CA THR A 230 -7.79 12.62 13.59
C THR A 230 -6.53 13.21 12.93
N PRO A 231 -5.32 13.14 13.52
CA PRO A 231 -4.14 13.71 12.86
C PRO A 231 -3.80 13.01 11.52
N PHE A 232 -4.02 11.70 11.42
CA PHE A 232 -3.85 10.97 10.16
C PHE A 232 -4.93 11.36 9.15
N ALA A 233 -6.18 11.53 9.60
CA ALA A 233 -7.28 11.97 8.75
C ALA A 233 -7.03 13.38 8.19
N LEU A 234 -6.48 14.29 8.99
CA LEU A 234 -6.11 15.64 8.55
C LEU A 234 -5.01 15.62 7.48
N ILE A 235 -3.93 14.87 7.69
CA ILE A 235 -2.88 14.68 6.66
C ILE A 235 -3.50 14.11 5.38
N SER A 236 -4.39 13.13 5.50
CA SER A 236 -5.06 12.49 4.37
C SER A 236 -5.95 13.45 3.59
N ALA A 237 -6.73 14.28 4.30
CA ALA A 237 -7.62 15.27 3.71
C ALA A 237 -6.82 16.35 2.96
N LEU A 238 -5.75 16.88 3.57
CA LEU A 238 -4.88 17.87 2.95
C LEU A 238 -4.18 17.31 1.70
N ALA A 239 -3.60 16.11 1.79
CA ALA A 239 -2.95 15.45 0.66
C ALA A 239 -3.95 15.12 -0.47
N SER A 240 -5.17 14.71 -0.13
CA SER A 240 -6.23 14.44 -1.11
C SER A 240 -6.69 15.72 -1.82
N ALA A 241 -6.93 16.80 -1.06
CA ALA A 241 -7.31 18.09 -1.62
C ALA A 241 -6.23 18.65 -2.56
N TRP A 242 -4.97 18.57 -2.13
CA TRP A 242 -3.83 18.96 -2.96
C TRP A 242 -3.73 18.14 -4.23
N THR A 243 -3.88 16.82 -4.14
CA THR A 243 -3.80 15.91 -5.31
C THR A 243 -4.93 16.17 -6.30
N ILE A 244 -6.16 16.39 -5.82
CA ILE A 244 -7.30 16.72 -6.69
C ILE A 244 -7.05 18.03 -7.44
N TRP A 245 -6.52 19.03 -6.74
CA TRP A 245 -6.15 20.31 -7.34
C TRP A 245 -5.01 20.14 -8.37
N GLU A 246 -3.96 19.40 -8.04
CA GLU A 246 -2.82 19.15 -8.94
C GLU A 246 -3.25 18.40 -10.20
N GLN A 247 -4.04 17.34 -10.07
CA GLN A 247 -4.52 16.56 -11.20
C GLN A 247 -5.41 17.39 -12.14
N LYS A 248 -6.23 18.27 -11.57
CA LYS A 248 -7.12 19.15 -12.34
C LYS A 248 -6.35 20.25 -13.08
N PHE A 249 -5.47 20.97 -12.38
CA PHE A 249 -4.89 22.20 -12.91
C PHE A 249 -3.51 22.02 -13.56
N HIS A 250 -2.71 21.04 -13.12
CA HIS A 250 -1.34 20.83 -13.62
C HIS A 250 -1.23 19.62 -14.53
N ALA A 251 -1.73 18.46 -14.11
CA ALA A 251 -1.74 17.27 -14.97
C ALA A 251 -2.77 17.36 -16.13
N ARG A 252 -3.63 18.40 -16.12
CA ARG A 252 -4.69 18.64 -17.11
C ARG A 252 -5.53 17.39 -17.38
N ALA A 253 -5.88 16.64 -16.33
CA ALA A 253 -6.80 15.50 -16.40
C ALA A 253 -8.26 15.97 -16.60
N ILE A 254 -8.45 16.84 -17.60
CA ILE A 254 -9.69 17.49 -18.00
C ILE A 254 -9.84 17.25 -19.50
N GLY A 255 -11.02 16.82 -19.93
CA GLY A 255 -11.32 16.58 -21.34
C GLY A 255 -12.14 15.31 -21.55
N PRO A 256 -12.45 14.96 -22.81
CA PRO A 256 -13.31 13.83 -23.16
C PRO A 256 -12.82 12.50 -22.59
N ASP A 257 -11.49 12.32 -22.52
CA ASP A 257 -10.87 11.11 -21.97
C ASP A 257 -11.18 10.88 -20.49
N TRP A 258 -11.53 11.93 -19.72
CA TRP A 258 -11.87 11.86 -18.29
C TRP A 258 -13.33 12.23 -17.99
N ALA A 259 -14.17 12.35 -19.01
CA ALA A 259 -15.56 12.78 -18.92
C ALA A 259 -16.53 11.66 -18.50
N GLN A 260 -16.08 10.71 -17.68
CA GLN A 260 -16.95 9.64 -17.18
C GLN A 260 -17.99 10.22 -16.23
N THR A 261 -19.25 9.93 -16.53
CA THR A 261 -20.39 10.23 -15.67
C THR A 261 -20.30 9.49 -14.34
N PHE A 262 -20.98 9.97 -13.30
CA PHE A 262 -20.97 9.31 -12.00
C PHE A 262 -21.39 7.83 -12.05
N PRO A 263 -22.43 7.43 -12.81
CA PRO A 263 -22.79 6.02 -12.94
C PRO A 263 -21.72 5.17 -13.66
N GLU A 264 -21.05 5.71 -14.67
CA GLU A 264 -19.93 5.02 -15.33
C GLU A 264 -18.76 4.78 -14.37
N ARG A 265 -18.48 5.73 -13.47
CA ARG A 265 -17.45 5.58 -12.43
C ARG A 265 -17.78 4.45 -11.45
N LEU A 266 -19.05 4.26 -11.11
CA LEU A 266 -19.50 3.12 -10.29
C LEU A 266 -19.26 1.78 -10.99
N ILE A 267 -19.55 1.71 -12.30
CA ILE A 267 -19.28 0.51 -13.12
C ILE A 267 -17.78 0.23 -13.17
N ILE A 268 -16.96 1.25 -13.42
CA ILE A 268 -15.48 1.12 -13.46
C ILE A 268 -14.97 0.62 -12.11
N ALA A 269 -15.43 1.20 -10.99
CA ALA A 269 -15.04 0.79 -9.65
C ALA A 269 -15.39 -0.67 -9.37
N GLY A 270 -16.61 -1.08 -9.71
CA GLY A 270 -17.03 -2.48 -9.61
C GLY A 270 -16.11 -3.41 -10.41
N LYS A 271 -15.91 -3.13 -11.70
CA LYS A 271 -15.07 -3.95 -12.59
C LYS A 271 -13.61 -4.00 -12.13
N ALA A 272 -13.06 -2.88 -11.64
CA ALA A 272 -11.67 -2.78 -11.17
C ALA A 272 -11.38 -3.69 -9.98
N ILE A 273 -12.28 -3.77 -8.98
CA ILE A 273 -12.12 -4.63 -7.81
C ILE A 273 -11.88 -6.08 -8.23
N TRP A 274 -12.70 -6.59 -9.15
CA TRP A 274 -12.63 -7.98 -9.61
C TRP A 274 -11.50 -8.21 -10.62
N PHE A 275 -11.20 -7.22 -11.48
CA PHE A 275 -10.07 -7.29 -12.39
C PHE A 275 -8.76 -7.51 -11.62
N TYR A 276 -8.49 -6.66 -10.63
CA TYR A 276 -7.28 -6.75 -9.81
C TYR A 276 -7.25 -8.05 -9.00
N LEU A 277 -8.38 -8.48 -8.43
CA LEU A 277 -8.45 -9.73 -7.67
C LEU A 277 -8.16 -10.93 -8.59
N GLY A 278 -8.69 -10.89 -9.82
CA GLY A 278 -8.38 -11.85 -10.87
C GLY A 278 -6.89 -11.90 -11.20
N LYS A 279 -6.20 -10.75 -11.27
CA LYS A 279 -4.75 -10.70 -11.49
C LYS A 279 -3.92 -11.23 -10.32
N LEU A 280 -4.43 -11.15 -9.09
CA LEU A 280 -3.80 -11.79 -7.92
C LEU A 280 -4.02 -13.31 -7.90
N VAL A 281 -5.11 -13.81 -8.45
CA VAL A 281 -5.37 -15.27 -8.55
C VAL A 281 -4.63 -15.87 -9.75
N TRP A 282 -4.65 -15.18 -10.88
CA TRP A 282 -4.06 -15.61 -12.14
C TRP A 282 -3.39 -14.43 -12.85
N PRO A 283 -2.08 -14.22 -12.67
CA PRO A 283 -1.35 -13.08 -13.21
C PRO A 283 -1.01 -13.27 -14.70
N HIS A 284 -2.03 -13.43 -15.54
CA HIS A 284 -1.86 -13.54 -16.99
C HIS A 284 -3.09 -12.97 -17.75
N PRO A 285 -2.88 -12.27 -18.89
CA PRO A 285 -1.62 -11.65 -19.30
C PRO A 285 -1.32 -10.43 -18.41
N LEU A 286 -0.05 -10.19 -18.05
CA LEU A 286 0.37 -8.91 -17.48
C LEU A 286 0.95 -8.06 -18.61
N ILE A 287 0.36 -6.89 -18.83
CA ILE A 287 0.75 -5.97 -19.91
C ILE A 287 0.83 -4.55 -19.36
N PHE A 288 1.72 -3.74 -19.92
CA PHE A 288 2.02 -2.42 -19.38
C PHE A 288 0.80 -1.47 -19.44
N VAL A 289 0.05 -1.53 -20.54
CA VAL A 289 -1.21 -0.80 -20.75
C VAL A 289 -2.30 -1.79 -21.15
N TYR A 290 -3.33 -1.92 -20.33
CA TYR A 290 -4.49 -2.75 -20.63
C TYR A 290 -5.46 -2.07 -21.61
N PRO A 291 -6.24 -2.84 -22.40
CA PRO A 291 -7.31 -2.26 -23.20
C PRO A 291 -8.30 -1.48 -22.32
N ARG A 292 -8.54 -0.23 -22.71
CA ARG A 292 -9.52 0.64 -22.03
C ARG A 292 -10.92 0.05 -22.21
N TRP A 293 -11.67 -0.07 -21.12
CA TRP A 293 -13.01 -0.65 -21.18
C TRP A 293 -14.03 0.30 -21.79
N GLU A 294 -14.93 -0.25 -22.59
CA GLU A 294 -16.18 0.43 -22.92
C GLU A 294 -17.15 0.34 -21.72
N VAL A 295 -17.71 1.49 -21.35
CA VAL A 295 -18.62 1.61 -20.21
C VAL A 295 -19.92 2.20 -20.71
N ASN A 296 -21.03 1.53 -20.39
CA ASN A 296 -22.36 1.97 -20.76
C ASN A 296 -23.24 1.94 -19.51
N SER A 297 -23.60 3.13 -19.02
CA SER A 297 -24.38 3.31 -17.80
C SER A 297 -25.84 2.86 -17.92
N SER A 298 -26.38 2.73 -19.13
CA SER A 298 -27.74 2.24 -19.38
C SER A 298 -27.88 0.72 -19.17
N LYS A 299 -26.77 -0.03 -19.18
CA LYS A 299 -26.78 -1.48 -18.96
C LYS A 299 -26.76 -1.80 -17.46
N VAL A 300 -27.92 -2.16 -16.88
CA VAL A 300 -28.05 -2.49 -15.44
C VAL A 300 -27.10 -3.62 -15.00
N VAL A 301 -26.85 -4.61 -15.88
CA VAL A 301 -25.91 -5.72 -15.62
C VAL A 301 -24.49 -5.22 -15.33
N ALA A 302 -24.11 -4.04 -15.85
CA ALA A 302 -22.78 -3.47 -15.64
C ALA A 302 -22.50 -3.07 -14.17
N TYR A 303 -23.54 -2.91 -13.33
CA TYR A 303 -23.40 -2.59 -11.91
C TYR A 303 -23.26 -3.84 -11.01
N LEU A 304 -23.54 -5.05 -11.53
CA LEU A 304 -23.45 -6.30 -10.75
C LEU A 304 -22.09 -6.51 -10.07
N PRO A 305 -20.93 -6.22 -10.71
CA PRO A 305 -19.65 -6.38 -10.04
C PRO A 305 -19.52 -5.52 -8.77
N LEU A 306 -20.00 -4.27 -8.80
CA LEU A 306 -19.98 -3.40 -7.63
C LEU A 306 -20.92 -3.92 -6.54
N LEU A 307 -22.16 -4.27 -6.91
CA LEU A 307 -23.15 -4.80 -5.98
C LEU A 307 -22.66 -6.10 -5.32
N ALA A 308 -22.03 -6.99 -6.08
CA ALA A 308 -21.44 -8.22 -5.57
C ALA A 308 -20.31 -7.95 -4.56
N ALA A 309 -19.44 -6.97 -4.83
CA ALA A 309 -18.37 -6.59 -3.91
C ALA A 309 -18.93 -6.03 -2.60
N LEU A 310 -19.92 -5.14 -2.67
CA LEU A 310 -20.56 -4.54 -1.49
C LEU A 310 -21.35 -5.57 -0.68
N ALA A 311 -22.15 -6.40 -1.34
CA ALA A 311 -22.90 -7.48 -0.70
C ALA A 311 -21.95 -8.52 -0.06
N GLY A 312 -20.85 -8.86 -0.73
CA GLY A 312 -19.81 -9.74 -0.20
C GLY A 312 -19.16 -9.17 1.07
N LEU A 313 -18.77 -7.90 1.07
CA LEU A 313 -18.23 -7.24 2.28
C LEU A 313 -19.26 -7.18 3.42
N ALA A 314 -20.52 -6.86 3.11
CA ALA A 314 -21.59 -6.85 4.09
C ALA A 314 -21.84 -8.24 4.69
N LEU A 315 -21.91 -9.28 3.86
CA LEU A 315 -22.07 -10.66 4.32
C LEU A 315 -20.91 -11.08 5.22
N LEU A 316 -19.67 -10.82 4.78
CA LEU A 316 -18.47 -11.12 5.57
C LEU A 316 -18.42 -10.39 6.92
N TRP A 317 -18.98 -9.18 6.99
CA TRP A 317 -19.11 -8.43 8.25
C TRP A 317 -20.07 -9.10 9.24
N PHE A 318 -21.16 -9.69 8.75
CA PHE A 318 -22.12 -10.39 9.59
C PHE A 318 -21.65 -11.79 10.01
N ILE A 319 -20.72 -12.41 9.27
CA ILE A 319 -20.12 -13.69 9.65
C ILE A 319 -19.17 -13.50 10.85
N ARG A 320 -19.66 -13.86 12.05
CA ARG A 320 -18.90 -13.73 13.31
C ARG A 320 -17.86 -14.83 13.55
N ALA A 321 -17.69 -15.77 12.63
CA ALA A 321 -16.67 -16.81 12.73
C ALA A 321 -15.25 -16.23 12.62
N LYS A 322 -14.27 -16.88 13.27
CA LYS A 322 -12.85 -16.44 13.25
C LYS A 322 -12.29 -16.30 11.84
N TRP A 323 -12.65 -17.23 10.94
CA TRP A 323 -12.24 -17.18 9.53
C TRP A 323 -12.93 -16.03 8.79
N GLY A 324 -14.23 -15.81 9.01
CA GLY A 324 -14.99 -14.70 8.41
C GLY A 324 -14.40 -13.35 8.75
N ARG A 325 -13.99 -13.14 10.00
CA ARG A 325 -13.29 -11.92 10.43
C ARG A 325 -11.97 -11.68 9.69
N ALA A 326 -11.20 -12.73 9.43
CA ALA A 326 -9.93 -12.64 8.71
C ALA A 326 -10.14 -12.34 7.22
N VAL A 327 -11.11 -13.00 6.60
CA VAL A 327 -11.49 -12.76 5.20
C VAL A 327 -12.06 -11.35 5.03
N PHE A 328 -12.89 -10.88 5.97
CA PHE A 328 -13.38 -9.50 6.01
C PHE A 328 -12.22 -8.51 6.10
N PHE A 329 -11.28 -8.70 7.03
CA PHE A 329 -10.12 -7.81 7.18
C PHE A 329 -9.32 -7.69 5.88
N ALA A 330 -8.98 -8.82 5.26
CA ALA A 330 -8.23 -8.84 4.01
C ALA A 330 -8.99 -8.16 2.86
N SER A 331 -10.30 -8.43 2.74
CA SER A 331 -11.15 -7.87 1.69
C SER A 331 -11.40 -6.37 1.89
N ALA A 332 -11.64 -5.94 3.12
CA ALA A 332 -11.82 -4.53 3.47
C ALA A 332 -10.50 -3.76 3.24
N TYR A 333 -9.37 -4.30 3.69
CA TYR A 333 -8.04 -3.72 3.42
C TYR A 333 -7.79 -3.53 1.93
N TYR A 334 -8.12 -4.55 1.14
CA TYR A 334 -7.98 -4.54 -0.32
C TYR A 334 -8.81 -3.42 -0.97
N VAL A 335 -10.12 -3.34 -0.67
CA VAL A 335 -11.01 -2.32 -1.24
C VAL A 335 -10.64 -0.91 -0.76
N ILE A 336 -10.34 -0.74 0.54
CA ILE A 336 -9.89 0.54 1.11
C ILE A 336 -8.63 1.02 0.39
N SER A 337 -7.63 0.14 0.21
CA SER A 337 -6.35 0.51 -0.39
C SER A 337 -6.44 0.75 -1.91
N LEU A 338 -7.42 0.13 -2.59
CA LEU A 338 -7.72 0.39 -4.00
C LEU A 338 -8.50 1.69 -4.21
N PHE A 339 -9.23 2.19 -3.21
CA PHE A 339 -10.18 3.29 -3.42
C PHE A 339 -9.65 4.49 -4.23
N PRO A 340 -8.42 5.00 -4.00
CA PRO A 340 -7.91 6.15 -4.76
C PRO A 340 -7.79 5.90 -6.28
N VAL A 341 -7.74 4.62 -6.69
CA VAL A 341 -7.55 4.18 -8.08
C VAL A 341 -8.77 3.45 -8.65
N LEU A 342 -9.91 3.40 -7.92
CA LEU A 342 -11.11 2.68 -8.37
C LEU A 342 -11.90 3.38 -9.49
N GLY A 343 -11.56 4.60 -9.90
CA GLY A 343 -12.33 5.31 -10.94
C GLY A 343 -13.16 6.50 -10.44
N PHE A 344 -13.26 6.70 -9.13
CA PHE A 344 -14.01 7.81 -8.55
C PHE A 344 -13.40 9.18 -8.84
N PHE A 345 -12.07 9.23 -8.98
CA PHE A 345 -11.33 10.44 -9.31
C PHE A 345 -10.71 10.31 -10.69
N SER A 346 -10.56 11.42 -11.39
CA SER A 346 -9.82 11.45 -12.65
C SER A 346 -8.33 11.38 -12.36
N VAL A 347 -7.70 10.31 -12.83
CA VAL A 347 -6.24 10.12 -12.80
C VAL A 347 -5.74 10.24 -14.23
N PHE A 348 -4.62 10.92 -14.47
CA PHE A 348 -4.09 11.12 -15.82
C PHE A 348 -3.99 9.82 -16.65
N PHE A 349 -3.55 8.72 -16.03
CA PHE A 349 -3.42 7.42 -16.69
C PHE A 349 -4.73 6.83 -17.26
N PHE A 350 -5.90 7.27 -16.77
CA PHE A 350 -7.21 6.79 -17.27
C PHE A 350 -7.52 7.16 -18.72
N ARG A 351 -6.72 8.05 -19.31
CA ARG A 351 -6.67 8.25 -20.76
C ARG A 351 -6.27 6.99 -21.51
N TYR A 352 -5.35 6.20 -20.95
CA TYR A 352 -4.85 4.97 -21.56
C TYR A 352 -5.64 3.74 -21.11
N SER A 353 -5.90 3.61 -19.81
CA SER A 353 -6.61 2.46 -19.23
C SER A 353 -7.15 2.80 -17.85
N PHE A 354 -8.30 2.23 -17.47
CA PHE A 354 -8.84 2.34 -16.11
C PHE A 354 -8.11 1.49 -15.08
N VAL A 355 -7.24 0.59 -15.53
CA VAL A 355 -6.50 -0.34 -14.66
C VAL A 355 -5.03 -0.44 -15.04
N SER A 356 -4.18 -0.66 -14.03
CA SER A 356 -2.74 -0.89 -14.18
C SER A 356 -2.22 -1.74 -13.01
N ASP A 357 -1.27 -2.64 -13.24
CA ASP A 357 -0.83 -3.59 -12.21
C ASP A 357 -0.21 -2.89 -11.00
N HIS A 358 0.54 -1.80 -11.22
CA HIS A 358 1.15 -1.03 -10.14
C HIS A 358 0.11 -0.28 -9.26
N PHE A 359 -1.15 -0.13 -9.68
CA PHE A 359 -2.20 0.50 -8.87
C PHE A 359 -2.63 -0.36 -7.68
N GLN A 360 -2.51 -1.68 -7.79
CA GLN A 360 -2.90 -2.62 -6.72
C GLN A 360 -1.74 -3.01 -5.79
N TYR A 361 -0.57 -2.37 -5.92
CA TYR A 361 0.66 -2.72 -5.18
C TYR A 361 0.45 -2.85 -3.66
N LEU A 362 -0.17 -1.84 -3.02
CA LEU A 362 -0.50 -1.90 -1.59
C LEU A 362 -1.68 -2.83 -1.33
N ALA A 363 -2.73 -2.73 -2.14
CA ALA A 363 -3.97 -3.48 -1.93
C ALA A 363 -3.74 -5.00 -1.94
N GLY A 364 -2.84 -5.50 -2.80
CA GLY A 364 -2.50 -6.91 -2.91
C GLY A 364 -1.99 -7.55 -1.63
N MET A 365 -1.49 -6.77 -0.66
CA MET A 365 -1.04 -7.30 0.64
C MET A 365 -2.15 -8.05 1.38
N GLY A 366 -3.39 -7.57 1.32
CA GLY A 366 -4.53 -8.17 2.03
C GLY A 366 -4.84 -9.59 1.54
N PRO A 367 -5.22 -9.77 0.26
CA PRO A 367 -5.54 -11.09 -0.29
C PRO A 367 -4.36 -12.07 -0.24
N LEU A 368 -3.12 -11.62 -0.50
CA LEU A 368 -1.95 -12.49 -0.48
C LEU A 368 -1.52 -12.88 0.93
N ALA A 369 -1.69 -12.01 1.93
CA ALA A 369 -1.52 -12.37 3.33
C ALA A 369 -2.58 -13.39 3.78
N LEU A 370 -3.83 -13.24 3.33
CA LEU A 370 -4.90 -14.20 3.59
C LEU A 370 -4.60 -15.56 2.95
N ALA A 371 -4.12 -15.58 1.71
CA ALA A 371 -3.69 -16.80 1.02
C ALA A 371 -2.56 -17.51 1.79
N GLY A 372 -1.53 -16.77 2.21
CA GLY A 372 -0.44 -17.31 3.02
C GLY A 372 -0.92 -17.88 4.36
N ALA A 373 -1.89 -17.23 5.00
CA ALA A 373 -2.51 -17.74 6.21
C ALA A 373 -3.33 -19.02 5.97
N GLY A 374 -4.09 -19.07 4.87
CA GLY A 374 -4.86 -20.24 4.45
C GLY A 374 -3.96 -21.46 4.22
N ILE A 375 -2.88 -21.29 3.44
CA ILE A 375 -1.88 -22.33 3.17
C ILE A 375 -1.26 -22.82 4.49
N ALA A 376 -0.82 -21.91 5.36
CA ALA A 376 -0.21 -22.30 6.63
C ALA A 376 -1.18 -23.07 7.56
N ILE A 377 -2.47 -22.74 7.54
CA ILE A 377 -3.48 -23.48 8.32
C ILE A 377 -3.73 -24.88 7.73
N LEU A 378 -3.79 -25.00 6.40
CA LEU A 378 -3.96 -26.29 5.74
C LEU A 378 -2.78 -27.22 6.02
N PHE A 379 -1.54 -26.75 5.83
CA PHE A 379 -0.35 -27.54 6.14
C PHE A 379 -0.22 -27.87 7.63
N GLY A 380 -0.60 -26.94 8.52
CA GLY A 380 -0.63 -27.21 9.96
C GLY A 380 -1.64 -28.28 10.39
N ARG A 381 -2.70 -28.50 9.61
CA ARG A 381 -3.67 -29.60 9.81
C ARG A 381 -3.19 -30.92 9.22
N VAL A 382 -2.43 -30.87 8.11
CA VAL A 382 -1.90 -32.06 7.44
C VAL A 382 -0.69 -32.64 8.18
N CYS A 383 0.20 -31.78 8.71
CA CYS A 383 1.36 -32.22 9.50
C CYS A 383 1.06 -32.43 10.99
N GLY A 384 -0.17 -32.19 11.43
CA GLY A 384 -0.66 -32.52 12.76
C GLY A 384 -1.25 -33.92 12.78
N THR A 385 -0.43 -34.93 13.06
CA THR A 385 -0.92 -36.14 13.75
C THR A 385 -1.65 -35.71 15.04
N PRO A 386 -2.74 -36.39 15.42
CA PRO A 386 -3.69 -35.97 16.46
C PRO A 386 -3.06 -35.50 17.77
#